data_AF-A0A0Q8RGH1-F1
#
_entry.id   AF-A0A0Q8RGH1-F1
#
_cell.length_a   1.000
_cell.length_b   1.000
_cell.length_c   1.000
_cell.angle_alpha   90.00
_cell.angle_beta   90.00
_cell.angle_gamma   90.00
#
_symmetry.space_group_name_H-M   'P 1'
#
loop_
_entity.id
_entity.type
_entity.pdbx_description
1 polymer ?
#
loop_
_entity_poly.entity_id
_entity_poly.type
_entity_poly.pdbx_seq_one_letter_code
_entity_poly.pdbx_strand_id
1 'polypeptide(L)'
;MIPYLVSQFAKSTLSNLVKESFGSDFPDIFSKKQVDYLFRYLKDLGAKSILLEFDYVDKDFLEDYSLYYVKRFSSAGNKCARLHFFSTEVMHSTIEKALHYGNPLCQTTCRVIQSV
;
A
#
# COMPACT_ATOMS: atom_id res chain seq x y z
N MET A 1 -6.60 15.11 7.72
CA MET A 1 -5.63 14.83 6.64
C MET A 1 -5.33 13.34 6.72
N ILE A 2 -5.51 12.59 5.64
CA ILE A 2 -5.28 11.13 5.66
C ILE A 2 -3.76 10.91 5.77
N PRO A 3 -3.26 10.14 6.76
CA PRO A 3 -1.84 9.86 6.88
C PRO A 3 -1.40 8.92 5.75
N TYR A 4 -0.42 9.35 4.96
CA TYR A 4 0.17 8.54 3.91
C TYR A 4 1.70 8.69 3.87
N LEU A 5 2.38 7.65 3.39
CA LEU A 5 3.83 7.60 3.25
C LEU A 5 4.20 7.27 1.80
N VAL A 6 5.06 8.09 1.18
CA VAL A 6 5.60 7.84 -0.16
C VAL A 6 7.03 7.37 -0.03
N SER A 7 7.39 6.29 -0.72
CA SER A 7 8.76 5.76 -0.73
C SER A 7 9.14 5.16 -2.08
N GLN A 8 10.44 5.08 -2.35
CA GLN A 8 10.94 4.42 -3.56
C GLN A 8 10.75 2.90 -3.48
N PHE A 9 10.48 2.29 -4.63
CA PHE A 9 10.30 0.84 -4.72
C PHE A 9 11.64 0.13 -4.53
N ALA A 10 11.81 -0.50 -3.37
CA ALA A 10 12.92 -1.38 -3.06
C ALA A 10 12.45 -2.53 -2.16
N LYS A 11 13.15 -3.66 -2.19
CA LYS A 11 12.80 -4.84 -1.38
C LYS A 11 12.84 -4.53 0.12
N SER A 12 13.82 -3.74 0.57
CA SER A 12 13.93 -3.26 1.95
C SER A 12 12.73 -2.41 2.34
N THR A 13 12.38 -1.43 1.50
CA THR A 13 11.20 -0.57 1.70
C THR A 13 9.92 -1.40 1.81
N LEU A 14 9.68 -2.32 0.88
CA LEU A 14 8.51 -3.20 0.92
C LEU A 14 8.43 -3.99 2.22
N SER A 15 9.55 -4.57 2.65
CA SER A 15 9.61 -5.36 3.90
C SER A 15 9.36 -4.50 5.13
N ASN A 16 9.85 -3.26 5.13
CA ASN A 16 9.66 -2.30 6.22
C ASN A 16 8.20 -1.82 6.27
N LEU A 17 7.61 -1.48 5.13
CA LEU A 17 6.20 -1.05 5.06
C LEU A 17 5.26 -2.16 5.55
N VAL A 18 5.56 -3.42 5.22
CA VAL A 18 4.79 -4.57 5.75
C VAL A 18 4.99 -4.69 7.26
N LYS A 19 6.22 -4.56 7.79
CA LYS A 19 6.47 -4.57 9.24
C LYS A 19 5.68 -3.47 9.96
N GLU A 20 5.71 -2.25 9.44
CA GLU A 20 4.98 -1.11 10.00
C GLU A 20 3.47 -1.33 9.97
N SER A 21 2.93 -1.86 8.87
CA SER A 21 1.49 -2.09 8.71
C SER A 21 0.93 -3.15 9.67
N PHE A 22 1.71 -4.18 9.99
CA PHE A 22 1.28 -5.29 10.83
C PHE A 22 1.82 -5.22 12.27
N GLY A 23 2.46 -4.12 12.66
CA GLY A 23 2.90 -3.83 14.04
C GLY A 23 3.70 -4.95 14.70
N SER A 24 4.49 -5.70 13.93
CA SER A 24 5.00 -7.00 14.38
C SER A 24 6.52 -7.08 14.41
N ASP A 25 7.03 -7.63 15.52
CA ASP A 25 8.41 -8.08 15.72
C ASP A 25 8.70 -9.34 14.88
N PHE A 26 8.47 -9.29 13.57
CA PHE A 26 8.89 -10.34 12.66
C PHE A 26 10.26 -9.96 12.08
N PRO A 27 11.38 -10.41 12.68
CA PRO A 27 12.72 -10.10 12.18
C PRO A 27 12.90 -10.56 10.73
N ASP A 28 12.20 -11.61 10.33
CA ASP A 28 12.49 -12.39 9.12
C ASP A 28 11.51 -12.21 7.95
N ILE A 29 10.66 -11.16 7.95
CA ILE A 29 9.78 -10.88 6.79
C ILE A 29 10.59 -10.75 5.49
N PHE A 30 11.80 -10.17 5.58
CA PHE A 30 12.66 -9.95 4.43
C PHE A 30 13.09 -11.25 3.71
N SER A 31 13.19 -12.37 4.43
CA SER A 31 13.59 -13.67 3.87
C SER A 31 12.40 -14.53 3.42
N LYS A 32 11.17 -14.09 3.69
CA LYS A 32 9.97 -14.83 3.27
C LYS A 32 9.90 -14.88 1.75
N LYS A 33 9.73 -16.10 1.23
CA LYS A 33 9.55 -16.37 -0.21
C LYS A 33 8.39 -15.56 -0.80
N GLN A 34 7.36 -15.26 0.00
CA GLN A 34 6.21 -14.45 -0.41
C GLN A 34 6.63 -13.00 -0.71
N VAL A 35 7.54 -12.41 0.07
CA VAL A 35 8.06 -11.06 -0.16
C VAL A 35 8.93 -11.03 -1.41
N ASP A 36 9.76 -12.06 -1.60
CA ASP A 36 10.55 -12.20 -2.82
C ASP A 36 9.69 -12.36 -4.07
N TYR A 37 8.63 -13.17 -3.99
CA TYR A 37 7.67 -13.34 -5.07
C TYR A 37 6.98 -12.02 -5.41
N LEU A 38 6.44 -11.34 -4.40
CA LEU A 38 5.75 -10.06 -4.57
C LEU A 38 6.69 -8.99 -5.14
N PHE A 39 7.92 -8.91 -4.63
CA PHE A 39 8.93 -7.97 -5.13
C PHE A 39 9.25 -8.23 -6.59
N ARG A 40 9.50 -9.48 -6.99
CA ARG A 40 9.77 -9.83 -8.40
C ARG A 40 8.59 -9.51 -9.30
N TYR A 41 7.39 -9.90 -8.89
CA TYR A 41 6.17 -9.64 -9.64
C TYR A 41 5.93 -8.14 -9.87
N LEU A 42 6.04 -7.32 -8.81
CA LEU A 42 5.88 -5.86 -8.93
C LEU A 42 7.02 -5.20 -9.72
N LYS A 43 8.25 -5.73 -9.59
CA LYS A 43 9.39 -5.29 -10.39
C LYS A 43 9.17 -5.56 -11.88
N ASP A 44 8.67 -6.75 -12.22
CA ASP A 44 8.39 -7.15 -13.60
C ASP A 44 7.25 -6.31 -14.21
N LEU A 45 6.30 -5.86 -13.39
CA LEU A 45 5.28 -4.89 -13.80
C LEU A 45 5.79 -3.45 -13.91
N GLY A 46 7.04 -3.19 -13.53
CA GLY A 46 7.70 -1.88 -13.65
C GLY A 46 7.45 -0.93 -12.48
N ALA A 47 7.18 -1.42 -11.28
CA ALA A 47 6.99 -0.57 -10.10
C ALA A 47 8.26 0.23 -9.73
N LYS A 48 8.10 1.54 -9.52
CA LYS A 48 9.14 2.51 -9.16
C LYS A 48 8.88 3.23 -7.84
N SER A 49 7.63 3.40 -7.46
CA SER A 49 7.25 4.06 -6.20
C SER A 49 6.12 3.32 -5.50
N ILE A 50 6.12 3.44 -4.17
CA ILE A 50 5.14 2.86 -3.26
C ILE A 50 4.50 3.99 -2.46
N LEU A 51 3.18 3.96 -2.33
CA LEU A 51 2.40 4.81 -1.44
C LEU A 51 1.68 3.92 -0.43
N LEU A 52 1.89 4.16 0.85
CA LEU A 52 1.21 3.50 1.95
C LEU A 52 0.14 4.44 2.54
N GLU A 53 -1.09 3.96 2.61
CA GLU A 53 -2.21 4.60 3.29
C GLU A 53 -2.53 3.79 4.56
N PHE A 54 -2.42 4.38 5.75
CA PHE A 54 -2.53 3.63 7.02
C PHE A 54 -3.96 3.38 7.50
N ASP A 55 -4.90 4.27 7.17
CA ASP A 55 -6.29 4.26 7.68
C ASP A 55 -7.29 3.99 6.55
N TYR A 56 -7.02 3.01 5.68
CA TYR A 56 -7.96 2.67 4.61
C TYR A 56 -9.13 1.88 5.17
N VAL A 57 -10.35 2.41 4.98
CA VAL A 57 -11.60 1.71 5.25
C VAL A 57 -12.11 1.17 3.92
N ASP A 58 -12.08 -0.15 3.78
CA ASP A 58 -12.57 -0.82 2.60
C ASP A 58 -14.11 -0.70 2.54
N LYS A 59 -14.60 0.10 1.58
CA LYS A 59 -16.04 0.35 1.38
C LYS A 59 -16.77 -0.84 0.75
N ASP A 60 -16.04 -1.71 0.05
CA ASP A 60 -16.57 -2.95 -0.55
C ASP A 60 -16.36 -4.16 0.37
N PHE A 61 -15.96 -3.93 1.62
CA PHE A 61 -15.98 -4.92 2.68
C PHE A 61 -17.45 -5.21 3.03
N LEU A 62 -18.12 -5.99 2.18
CA LEU A 62 -19.51 -6.43 2.31
C LEU A 62 -19.78 -6.81 3.77
N GLU A 63 -20.91 -6.34 4.31
CA GLU A 63 -21.38 -6.69 5.66
C GLU A 63 -21.27 -8.20 5.95
N ASP A 64 -21.53 -9.04 4.93
CA ASP A 64 -21.42 -10.51 5.02
C ASP A 64 -19.98 -11.03 5.25
N TYR A 65 -18.96 -10.35 4.72
CA TYR A 65 -17.55 -10.70 4.93
C TYR A 65 -17.04 -10.23 6.29
N SER A 66 -17.60 -9.12 6.80
CA SER A 66 -17.22 -8.56 8.10
C SER A 66 -17.50 -9.52 9.25
N LEU A 67 -18.67 -10.19 9.25
CA LEU A 67 -19.06 -11.15 10.28
C LEU A 67 -18.10 -12.36 10.37
N TYR A 68 -17.50 -12.77 9.26
CA TYR A 68 -16.62 -13.94 9.20
C TYR A 68 -15.17 -13.60 9.61
N TYR A 69 -14.65 -12.45 9.18
CA TYR A 69 -13.29 -12.01 9.50
C TYR A 69 -13.16 -11.37 10.89
N VAL A 70 -14.13 -10.57 11.32
CA VAL A 70 -14.13 -9.93 12.66
C VAL A 70 -14.14 -10.99 13.77
N LYS A 71 -14.81 -12.12 13.56
CA LYS A 71 -14.79 -13.26 14.51
C LYS A 71 -13.42 -13.94 14.65
N ARG A 72 -12.58 -13.90 13.60
CA ARG A 72 -11.28 -14.59 13.58
C ARG A 72 -10.10 -13.66 13.88
N PHE A 73 -10.27 -12.37 13.61
CA PHE A 73 -9.28 -11.31 13.86
C PHE A 73 -9.83 -10.29 14.86
N SER A 74 -10.39 -10.77 15.98
CA SER A 74 -11.14 -10.03 17.01
C SER A 74 -10.43 -8.80 17.63
N SER A 75 -9.20 -8.48 17.21
CA SER A 75 -8.41 -7.33 17.67
C SER A 75 -7.97 -6.36 16.56
N ALA A 76 -8.13 -6.69 15.27
CA ALA A 76 -7.84 -5.79 14.16
C ALA A 76 -9.18 -5.23 13.65
N GLY A 77 -9.43 -3.93 13.86
CA GLY A 77 -10.67 -3.27 13.45
C GLY A 77 -10.90 -3.29 11.93
N ASN A 78 -11.92 -2.57 11.48
CA ASN A 78 -12.26 -2.39 10.06
C ASN A 78 -11.27 -1.50 9.26
N LYS A 79 -10.06 -1.28 9.80
CA LYS A 79 -9.05 -0.41 9.25
C LYS A 79 -7.87 -1.26 8.81
N CYS A 80 -7.48 -1.09 7.54
CA CYS A 80 -6.33 -1.77 6.96
C CYS A 80 -5.37 -0.73 6.40
N ALA A 81 -4.10 -1.11 6.29
CA ALA A 81 -3.16 -0.33 5.52
C ALA A 81 -3.23 -0.77 4.05
N ARG A 82 -3.22 0.19 3.12
CA ARG A 82 -3.28 -0.06 1.67
C ARG A 82 -1.99 0.40 1.01
N LEU A 83 -1.40 -0.45 0.20
CA LEU A 83 -0.20 -0.17 -0.57
C LEU A 83 -0.55 0.03 -2.04
N HIS A 84 -0.18 1.18 -2.59
CA HIS A 84 -0.29 1.48 -4.01
C HIS A 84 1.08 1.46 -4.67
N PHE A 85 1.17 0.79 -5.82
CA PHE A 85 2.40 0.69 -6.60
C PHE A 85 2.28 1.48 -7.91
N PHE A 86 3.24 2.36 -8.16
CA PHE A 86 3.28 3.21 -9.35
C PHE A 86 4.44 2.83 -10.28
N SER A 87 4.18 2.85 -11.59
CA SER A 87 5.20 2.66 -12.63
C SER A 87 6.11 3.88 -12.84
N THR A 88 5.73 5.01 -12.24
CA THR A 88 6.43 6.29 -12.31
C THR A 88 7.01 6.64 -10.95
N GLU A 89 8.04 7.48 -10.94
CA GLU A 89 8.49 8.09 -9.69
C GLU A 89 7.45 9.09 -9.21
N VAL A 90 6.98 8.88 -7.98
CA VAL A 90 6.00 9.75 -7.35
C VAL A 90 6.65 10.39 -6.12
N MET A 91 6.55 11.72 -6.03
CA MET A 91 7.01 12.49 -4.88
C MET A 91 5.83 12.97 -4.03
N HIS A 92 6.10 13.29 -2.76
CA HIS A 92 5.10 13.81 -1.83
C HIS A 92 4.33 15.02 -2.39
N SER A 93 5.05 15.98 -2.99
CA SER A 93 4.45 17.17 -3.61
C SER A 93 3.50 16.86 -4.77
N THR A 94 3.70 15.74 -5.48
CA THR A 94 2.79 15.29 -6.55
C THR A 94 1.48 14.76 -5.96
N ILE A 95 1.56 14.01 -4.86
CA ILE A 95 0.38 13.48 -4.15
C ILE A 95 -0.40 14.62 -3.48
N GLU A 96 0.26 15.56 -2.82
CA GLU A 96 -0.40 16.73 -2.23
C GLU A 96 -1.18 17.53 -3.28
N LYS A 97 -0.57 17.79 -4.43
CA LYS A 97 -1.27 18.46 -5.55
C LYS A 97 -2.47 17.65 -6.03
N ALA A 98 -2.34 16.33 -6.16
CA ALA A 98 -3.45 15.48 -6.56
C ALA A 98 -4.61 15.49 -5.54
N LEU A 99 -4.30 15.50 -4.25
CA LEU A 99 -5.29 15.56 -3.16
C LEU A 99 -5.97 16.93 -3.06
N HIS A 100 -5.23 18.03 -3.28
CA HIS A 100 -5.77 19.39 -3.18
C HIS A 100 -6.60 19.83 -4.39
N TYR A 101 -6.20 19.45 -5.60
CA TYR A 101 -6.83 19.97 -6.81
C TYR A 101 -7.96 19.10 -7.37
N GLY A 102 -8.15 17.87 -6.87
CA GLY A 102 -9.31 17.01 -7.18
C GLY A 102 -9.55 16.70 -8.67
N ASN A 103 -8.63 17.09 -9.56
CA ASN A 103 -8.76 16.99 -11.01
C ASN A 103 -7.35 16.92 -11.63
N PRO A 104 -7.10 16.09 -12.66
CA PRO A 104 -5.77 15.73 -13.12
C PRO A 104 -5.19 16.84 -13.98
N LEU A 105 -4.63 17.86 -13.36
CA LEU A 105 -3.73 18.75 -14.06
C LEU A 105 -2.39 18.01 -14.23
N CYS A 106 -2.15 17.64 -15.47
CA CYS A 106 -0.97 16.95 -16.04
C CYS A 106 -1.17 15.45 -16.25
N GLN A 107 -1.31 15.07 -17.52
CA GLN A 107 -1.30 13.71 -18.05
C GLN A 107 0.06 12.99 -17.87
N THR A 108 0.75 13.19 -16.75
CA THR A 108 1.72 12.18 -16.34
C THR A 108 0.87 11.02 -15.86
N THR A 109 0.66 10.06 -16.76
CA THR A 109 -0.16 8.87 -16.53
C THR A 109 0.50 8.05 -15.41
N CYS A 110 0.31 8.44 -14.15
CA CYS A 110 0.74 7.69 -12.98
C CYS A 110 -0.17 6.47 -12.90
N ARG A 111 0.10 5.49 -13.76
CA ARG A 111 -0.65 4.24 -13.81
C ARG A 111 -0.33 3.49 -12.52
N VAL A 112 -1.34 3.41 -11.65
CA VAL A 112 -1.33 2.48 -10.53
C VAL A 112 -1.32 1.08 -11.14
N ILE A 113 -0.21 0.38 -10.92
CA ILE A 113 -0.01 -0.96 -11.45
C ILE A 113 -0.88 -1.94 -10.65
N GLN A 114 -0.88 -1.79 -9.33
CA GLN A 114 -1.63 -2.64 -8.41
C GLN A 114 -1.83 -1.91 -7.09
N SER A 115 -2.94 -2.19 -6.41
CA SER A 115 -3.18 -1.80 -5.02
C SER A 115 -3.44 -3.07 -4.22
N VAL A 116 -2.70 -3.27 -3.12
CA VAL A 116 -2.80 -4.46 -2.25
C VAL A 116 -3.00 -4.02 -0.82
#